data_AF-A0AAV8XRP2-F1
#
_entry.id   AF-A0AAV8XRP2-F1
#
_cell.length_a   1.000
_cell.length_b   1.000
_cell.length_c   1.000
_cell.angle_alpha   90.00
_cell.angle_beta   90.00
_cell.angle_gamma   90.00
#
_symmetry.space_group_name_H-M   'P 1'
#
loop_
_entity.id
_entity.type
_entity.pdbx_description
1 polymer ?
#
loop_
_entity_poly.entity_id
_entity_poly.type
_entity_poly.pdbx_seq_one_letter_code
_entity_poly.pdbx_strand_id
1 'polypeptide(L)'
;MSLFNYVMHKVWLDQTRIGLSLYDTTGQGYLTEGDLENYITDLLPTLYQLEGLEKSFHSFYVCTAVRKFIFFLDVVRAGRVRILDILACSFLDDLLELRDEELSKEAQEQNWFSAPSALRIYGHYLNLDRDHNGMLSKSELARYGSAP
;
A
#
# COMPACT_ATOMS: atom_id res chain seq x y z
N MET A 1 2.86 19.98 26.34
CA MET A 1 2.36 19.03 25.33
C MET A 1 3.32 18.80 24.15
N SER A 2 4.20 19.75 23.77
CA SER A 2 5.13 19.58 22.63
C SER A 2 6.19 18.49 22.82
N LEU A 3 6.81 18.39 24.00
CA LEU A 3 7.83 17.37 24.28
C LEU A 3 7.25 15.95 24.27
N PHE A 4 6.06 15.75 24.85
CA PHE A 4 5.41 14.44 24.87
C PHE A 4 5.11 13.95 23.45
N ASN A 5 4.48 14.79 22.62
CA ASN A 5 4.19 14.45 21.23
C ASN A 5 5.47 14.16 20.43
N TYR A 6 6.53 14.94 20.65
CA TYR A 6 7.83 14.69 20.02
C TYR A 6 8.41 13.32 20.42
N VAL A 7 8.37 12.99 21.72
CA VAL A 7 8.88 11.70 22.22
C VAL A 7 8.05 10.54 21.65
N MET A 8 6.72 10.66 21.62
CA MET A 8 5.84 9.64 21.04
C MET A 8 6.11 9.44 19.55
N HIS A 9 6.20 10.53 18.78
CA HIS A 9 6.52 10.47 17.36
C HIS A 9 7.89 9.83 17.10
N LYS A 10 8.90 10.17 17.91
CA LYS A 10 10.24 9.58 17.82
C LYS A 10 10.20 8.08 18.10
N VAL A 11 9.53 7.67 19.18
CA VAL A 11 9.38 6.23 19.53
C VAL A 11 8.66 5.48 18.42
N TRP A 12 7.60 6.07 17.86
CA TRP A 12 6.88 5.49 16.73
C TRP A 12 7.78 5.30 15.51
N LEU A 13 8.55 6.34 15.11
CA LEU A 13 9.49 6.24 14.00
C LEU A 13 10.55 5.15 14.24
N ASP A 14 11.11 5.07 15.45
CA ASP A 14 12.12 4.07 15.79
C ASP A 14 11.53 2.65 15.74
N GLN A 15 10.32 2.44 16.28
CA GLN A 15 9.63 1.14 16.25
C GLN A 15 9.27 0.73 14.81
N THR A 16 8.71 1.66 14.03
CA THR A 16 8.35 1.41 12.63
C THR A 16 9.58 1.12 11.79
N ARG A 17 10.68 1.84 12.01
CA ARG A 17 11.97 1.56 11.35
C ARG A 17 12.47 0.16 11.67
N ILE A 18 12.43 -0.25 12.95
CA ILE A 18 12.82 -1.60 13.36
C ILE A 18 11.92 -2.62 12.66
N GLY A 19 10.61 -2.41 12.68
CA GLY A 19 9.63 -3.28 12.03
C GLY A 19 9.90 -3.48 10.54
N LEU A 20 10.13 -2.39 9.80
CA LEU A 20 10.50 -2.46 8.38
C LEU A 20 11.86 -3.14 8.15
N SER A 21 12.83 -2.89 9.04
CA SER A 21 14.18 -3.48 8.92
C SER A 21 14.20 -5.00 9.10
N LEU A 22 13.18 -5.59 9.73
CA LEU A 22 13.04 -7.06 9.80
C LEU A 22 12.83 -7.71 8.42
N TYR A 23 12.34 -6.95 7.44
CA TYR A 23 12.10 -7.40 6.07
C TYR A 23 13.24 -7.03 5.12
N ASP A 24 14.25 -6.28 5.57
CA ASP A 24 15.43 -5.99 4.75
C ASP A 24 16.34 -7.21 4.69
N THR A 25 16.09 -8.06 3.70
CA THR A 25 16.84 -9.30 3.44
C THR A 25 18.32 -9.03 3.11
N THR A 26 18.66 -7.82 2.66
CA THR A 26 20.03 -7.44 2.26
C THR A 26 20.83 -6.73 3.36
N GLY A 27 20.14 -6.23 4.39
CA GLY A 27 20.71 -5.41 5.46
C GLY A 27 21.28 -4.07 5.00
N GLN A 28 20.86 -3.55 3.83
CA GLN A 28 21.39 -2.31 3.24
C GLN A 28 20.55 -1.06 3.52
N GLY A 29 19.44 -1.20 4.25
CA GLY A 29 18.46 -0.15 4.51
C GLY A 29 17.44 0.05 3.38
N TYR A 30 17.23 -0.97 2.54
CA TYR A 30 16.31 -0.94 1.41
C TYR A 30 15.35 -2.12 1.48
N LEU A 31 14.13 -1.92 0.98
CA LEU A 31 13.16 -2.99 0.77
C LEU A 31 12.90 -3.15 -0.73
N THR A 32 13.02 -4.37 -1.22
CA THR A 32 12.58 -4.74 -2.57
C THR A 32 11.05 -4.83 -2.63
N GLU A 33 10.49 -4.99 -3.83
CA GLU A 33 9.05 -5.24 -3.99
C GLU A 33 8.58 -6.44 -3.17
N GLY A 34 9.32 -7.55 -3.20
CA GLY A 34 8.99 -8.76 -2.42
C GLY A 34 9.11 -8.55 -0.90
N ASP A 35 10.08 -7.77 -0.43
CA ASP A 35 10.21 -7.46 1.00
C ASP A 35 9.00 -6.64 1.50
N LEU A 36 8.53 -5.68 0.68
CA LEU A 36 7.31 -4.92 0.96
C LEU A 36 6.04 -5.77 0.88
N GLU A 37 5.96 -6.70 -0.07
CA GLU A 37 4.83 -7.65 -0.15
C GLU A 37 4.72 -8.48 1.13
N ASN A 38 5.85 -8.98 1.64
CA ASN A 38 5.88 -9.72 2.91
C ASN A 38 5.43 -8.83 4.07
N TYR A 39 5.97 -7.60 4.17
CA TYR A 39 5.60 -6.65 5.22
C TYR A 39 4.09 -6.35 5.21
N ILE A 40 3.52 -6.01 4.05
CA ILE A 40 2.10 -5.65 3.95
C ILE A 40 1.21 -6.88 4.17
N THR A 41 1.63 -8.07 3.74
CA THR A 41 0.89 -9.32 3.99
C THR A 41 0.78 -9.62 5.48
N ASP A 42 1.89 -9.49 6.21
CA ASP A 42 1.92 -9.71 7.67
C ASP A 42 1.21 -8.58 8.44
N LEU A 43 1.17 -7.38 7.85
CA LEU A 43 0.44 -6.23 8.40
C LEU A 43 -1.08 -6.38 8.25
N LEU A 44 -1.55 -7.01 7.17
CA LEU A 44 -2.94 -7.04 6.73
C LEU A 44 -3.95 -7.48 7.81
N PRO A 45 -3.69 -8.51 8.66
CA PRO A 45 -4.60 -8.90 9.73
C PRO A 45 -4.81 -7.83 10.82
N THR A 46 -3.93 -6.82 10.89
CA THR A 46 -4.05 -5.70 11.84
C THR A 46 -4.85 -4.54 11.27
N LEU A 47 -5.14 -4.53 9.97
CA LEU A 47 -5.85 -3.46 9.29
C LEU A 47 -7.36 -3.74 9.33
N TYR A 48 -8.01 -3.40 10.44
CA TYR A 48 -9.43 -3.72 10.68
C TYR A 48 -10.37 -3.20 9.58
N GLN A 49 -10.05 -2.06 8.97
CA GLN A 49 -10.84 -1.51 7.86
C GLN A 49 -10.80 -2.36 6.57
N LEU A 50 -9.95 -3.40 6.53
CA LEU A 50 -9.82 -4.32 5.41
C LEU A 50 -10.37 -5.72 5.70
N GLU A 51 -10.86 -6.01 6.92
CA GLU A 51 -11.32 -7.34 7.32
C GLU A 51 -12.45 -7.88 6.41
N GLY A 52 -13.27 -6.98 5.85
CA GLY A 52 -14.35 -7.33 4.94
C GLY A 52 -13.92 -7.72 3.52
N LEU A 53 -12.62 -7.64 3.18
CA LEU A 53 -12.13 -8.05 1.86
C LEU A 53 -12.15 -9.58 1.71
N GLU A 54 -12.51 -10.06 0.52
CA GLU A 54 -12.42 -11.48 0.22
C GLU A 54 -10.95 -11.93 0.20
N LYS A 55 -10.67 -13.13 0.72
CA LYS A 55 -9.30 -13.70 0.74
C LYS A 55 -8.69 -13.82 -0.66
N SER A 56 -9.49 -14.10 -1.68
CA SER A 56 -9.10 -14.11 -3.09
C SER A 56 -8.55 -12.76 -3.57
N PHE A 57 -9.02 -11.67 -2.96
CA PHE A 57 -8.63 -10.30 -3.29
C PHE A 57 -7.37 -9.84 -2.56
N HIS A 58 -6.94 -10.52 -1.49
CA HIS A 58 -5.78 -10.11 -0.69
C HIS A 58 -4.51 -9.97 -1.53
N SER A 59 -4.22 -10.93 -2.42
CA SER A 59 -3.03 -10.86 -3.28
C SER A 59 -3.06 -9.62 -4.19
N PHE A 60 -4.23 -9.27 -4.72
CA PHE A 60 -4.39 -8.07 -5.52
C PHE A 60 -4.24 -6.80 -4.67
N TYR A 61 -4.82 -6.78 -3.47
CA TYR A 61 -4.71 -5.66 -2.54
C TYR A 61 -3.24 -5.39 -2.17
N VAL A 62 -2.52 -6.42 -1.69
CA VAL A 62 -1.10 -6.33 -1.32
C VAL A 62 -0.30 -5.81 -2.49
N CYS A 63 -0.46 -6.41 -3.67
CA CYS A 63 0.24 -5.98 -4.87
C CYS A 63 -0.07 -4.52 -5.24
N THR A 64 -1.32 -4.10 -5.12
CA THR A 64 -1.74 -2.71 -5.36
C THR A 64 -1.11 -1.75 -4.35
N ALA A 65 -1.07 -2.11 -3.07
CA ALA A 65 -0.46 -1.29 -2.03
C ALA A 65 1.05 -1.15 -2.24
N VAL A 66 1.76 -2.25 -2.48
CA VAL A 66 3.22 -2.25 -2.74
C VAL A 66 3.56 -1.41 -3.97
N ARG A 67 2.81 -1.55 -5.07
CA ARG A 67 3.05 -0.78 -6.29
C ARG A 67 2.92 0.72 -6.09
N LYS A 68 2.13 1.20 -5.12
CA LYS A 68 2.08 2.63 -4.77
C LYS A 68 3.39 3.09 -4.17
N PHE A 69 3.97 2.33 -3.24
CA PHE A 69 5.28 2.66 -2.69
C PHE A 69 6.36 2.65 -3.77
N ILE A 70 6.45 1.58 -4.56
CA ILE A 70 7.47 1.45 -5.61
C ILE A 70 7.32 2.56 -6.66
N PHE A 71 6.11 2.81 -7.16
CA PHE A 71 5.89 3.80 -8.22
C PHE A 71 6.36 5.21 -7.83
N PHE A 72 6.13 5.61 -6.57
CA PHE A 72 6.43 6.97 -6.12
C PHE A 72 7.80 7.12 -5.46
N LEU A 73 8.31 6.09 -4.79
CA LEU A 73 9.58 6.16 -4.05
C LEU A 73 10.77 5.59 -4.83
N ASP A 74 10.56 4.67 -5.77
CA ASP A 74 11.64 4.13 -6.63
C ASP A 74 11.81 4.95 -7.92
N VAL A 75 12.18 6.22 -7.75
CA VAL A 75 12.32 7.20 -8.86
C VAL A 75 13.32 6.74 -9.92
N VAL A 76 14.35 5.98 -9.52
CA VAL A 76 15.41 5.48 -10.42
C VAL A 76 15.13 4.09 -10.99
N ARG A 77 14.01 3.47 -10.65
CA ARG A 77 13.59 2.13 -11.12
C ARG A 77 14.62 1.04 -10.78
N ALA A 78 15.17 1.09 -9.58
CA ALA A 78 16.11 0.10 -9.06
C ALA A 78 15.43 -1.18 -8.52
N GLY A 79 14.09 -1.22 -8.47
CA GLY A 79 13.31 -2.33 -7.91
C GLY A 79 13.30 -2.37 -6.38
N ARG A 80 13.66 -1.25 -5.73
CA ARG A 80 13.77 -1.15 -4.26
C ARG A 80 13.62 0.28 -3.78
N VAL A 81 13.19 0.43 -2.54
CA VAL A 81 12.97 1.74 -1.88
C VAL A 81 13.74 1.80 -0.57
N ARG A 82 14.20 3.00 -0.17
CA ARG A 82 14.88 3.16 1.13
C ARG A 82 13.85 3.14 2.25
N ILE A 83 14.17 2.45 3.35
CA ILE A 83 13.32 2.45 4.55
C ILE A 83 13.08 3.89 5.05
N LEU A 84 14.10 4.74 4.98
CA LEU A 84 13.99 6.15 5.39
C LEU A 84 13.01 6.94 4.51
N ASP A 85 12.88 6.62 3.22
CA ASP A 85 11.93 7.29 2.34
C ASP A 85 10.50 6.83 2.63
N ILE A 86 10.30 5.55 2.99
CA ILE A 86 9.01 5.05 3.46
C ILE A 86 8.59 5.77 4.74
N LEU A 87 9.50 5.92 5.72
CA LEU A 87 9.23 6.62 6.98
C LEU A 87 8.96 8.11 6.81
N ALA A 88 9.47 8.73 5.75
CA ALA A 88 9.31 10.15 5.48
C ALA A 88 8.09 10.47 4.61
N CYS A 89 7.49 9.46 3.96
CA CYS A 89 6.31 9.64 3.11
C CYS A 89 5.01 9.51 3.92
N SER A 90 3.96 10.19 3.47
CA SER A 90 2.63 10.08 4.10
C SER A 90 1.92 8.77 3.80
N PHE A 91 2.40 7.99 2.83
CA PHE A 91 1.73 6.76 2.40
C PHE A 91 1.70 5.69 3.50
N LEU A 92 2.74 5.64 4.32
CA LEU A 92 2.77 4.70 5.43
C LEU A 92 1.74 5.09 6.50
N ASP A 93 1.57 6.39 6.75
CA ASP A 93 0.56 6.89 7.68
C ASP A 93 -0.85 6.55 7.17
N ASP A 94 -1.14 6.80 5.89
CA ASP A 94 -2.42 6.43 5.26
C ASP A 94 -2.68 4.91 5.38
N LEU A 95 -1.66 4.07 5.16
CA LEU A 95 -1.82 2.62 5.29
C LEU A 95 -2.10 2.20 6.75
N LEU A 96 -1.40 2.80 7.72
CA LEU A 96 -1.53 2.46 9.13
C LEU A 96 -2.79 3.05 9.78
N GLU A 97 -3.36 4.11 9.22
CA GLU A 97 -4.66 4.66 9.62
C GLU A 97 -5.79 3.62 9.52
N LEU A 98 -5.67 2.66 8.61
CA LEU A 98 -6.63 1.56 8.44
C LEU A 98 -6.70 0.59 9.64
N ARG A 99 -5.81 0.75 10.64
CA ARG A 99 -5.87 0.07 11.94
C ARG A 99 -6.89 0.70 12.89
N ASP A 100 -7.37 1.91 12.62
CA ASP A 100 -8.38 2.54 13.47
C ASP A 100 -9.76 1.95 13.15
N GLU A 101 -10.38 1.26 14.11
CA GLU A 101 -11.73 0.68 13.97
C GLU A 101 -12.81 1.76 13.78
N GLU A 102 -12.58 2.97 14.33
CA GLU A 102 -13.53 4.08 14.30
C GLU A 102 -13.34 5.01 13.09
N LEU A 103 -12.50 4.62 12.12
CA LEU A 103 -12.21 5.42 10.93
C LEU A 103 -13.48 5.72 10.13
N SER A 104 -13.82 7.01 10.00
CA SER A 104 -15.04 7.44 9.34
C SER A 104 -15.07 7.06 7.85
N LYS A 105 -16.28 6.95 7.29
CA LYS A 105 -16.44 6.64 5.87
C LYS A 105 -15.84 7.72 4.97
N GLU A 106 -15.95 8.99 5.35
CA GLU A 106 -15.37 10.11 4.62
C GLU A 106 -13.83 10.03 4.61
N ALA A 107 -13.22 9.64 5.73
CA ALA A 107 -11.78 9.43 5.80
C ALA A 107 -11.35 8.23 4.92
N GLN A 108 -12.11 7.13 4.94
CA GLN A 108 -11.85 5.98 4.06
C GLN A 108 -11.94 6.34 2.57
N GLU A 109 -12.85 7.22 2.17
CA GLU A 109 -12.98 7.67 0.78
C GLU A 109 -11.76 8.49 0.31
N GLN A 110 -11.11 9.21 1.23
CA GLN A 110 -9.90 10.00 0.96
C GLN A 110 -8.63 9.17 1.09
N ASN A 111 -8.64 8.15 1.94
CA ASN A 111 -7.49 7.28 2.18
C ASN A 111 -7.20 6.43 0.95
N TRP A 112 -5.99 6.59 0.41
CA TRP A 112 -5.63 5.94 -0.83
C TRP A 112 -5.50 4.42 -0.69
N PHE A 113 -5.21 3.90 0.51
CA PHE A 113 -5.04 2.48 0.79
C PHE A 113 -6.34 1.78 1.24
N SER A 114 -7.45 2.51 1.35
CA SER A 114 -8.72 1.93 1.77
C SER A 114 -9.24 0.84 0.83
N ALA A 115 -10.09 -0.05 1.36
CA ALA A 115 -10.77 -1.07 0.58
C ALA A 115 -11.55 -0.48 -0.62
N PRO A 116 -12.37 0.57 -0.47
CA PRO A 116 -13.04 1.23 -1.61
C PRO A 116 -12.07 1.70 -2.69
N SER A 117 -10.93 2.29 -2.31
CA SER A 117 -9.91 2.76 -3.25
C SER A 117 -9.29 1.61 -4.04
N ALA A 118 -8.93 0.50 -3.37
CA ALA A 118 -8.38 -0.69 -4.01
C ALA A 118 -9.41 -1.36 -4.95
N LEU A 119 -10.66 -1.50 -4.50
CA LEU A 119 -11.75 -2.07 -5.28
C LEU A 119 -12.08 -1.24 -6.52
N ARG A 120 -11.99 0.09 -6.45
CA ARG A 120 -12.17 0.96 -7.62
C ARG A 120 -11.11 0.70 -8.70
N ILE A 121 -9.84 0.58 -8.30
CA ILE A 121 -8.75 0.26 -9.23
C ILE A 121 -8.98 -1.13 -9.85
N TYR A 122 -9.36 -2.11 -9.02
CA TYR A 122 -9.66 -3.45 -9.48
C TYR A 122 -10.85 -3.50 -10.46
N GLY A 123 -11.92 -2.77 -10.16
CA GLY A 123 -13.10 -2.69 -11.04
C GLY A 123 -12.76 -2.08 -12.40
N HIS A 124 -11.94 -1.03 -12.44
CA HIS A 124 -11.44 -0.49 -13.71
C HIS A 124 -10.61 -1.51 -14.48
N TYR A 125 -9.72 -2.23 -13.79
CA TYR A 125 -8.92 -3.29 -14.39
C TYR A 125 -9.80 -4.38 -15.00
N LEU A 126 -10.77 -4.93 -14.26
CA LEU A 126 -11.68 -5.97 -14.73
C LEU A 126 -12.55 -5.53 -15.92
N ASN A 127 -12.95 -4.27 -15.96
CA ASN A 127 -13.72 -3.73 -17.08
C ASN A 127 -12.90 -3.64 -18.39
N LEU A 128 -11.57 -3.54 -18.26
CA LEU A 128 -10.66 -3.52 -19.41
C LEU A 128 -10.25 -4.93 -19.84
N ASP A 129 -9.98 -5.83 -18.90
CA ASP A 129 -9.56 -7.23 -19.11
C ASP A 129 -10.73 -8.09 -19.61
N ARG A 130 -10.99 -8.04 -20.92
CA ARG A 130 -12.18 -8.66 -21.53
C ARG A 130 -12.03 -10.16 -21.75
N ASP A 131 -10.80 -10.62 -21.94
CA ASP A 131 -10.52 -12.05 -22.07
C ASP A 131 -10.25 -12.72 -20.73
N HIS A 132 -10.24 -11.94 -19.63
CA HIS A 132 -10.06 -12.40 -18.25
C HIS A 132 -8.76 -13.21 -18.07
N ASN A 133 -7.72 -12.83 -18.81
CA ASN A 133 -6.44 -13.54 -18.79
C ASN A 133 -5.50 -13.04 -17.69
N GLY A 134 -5.87 -11.98 -16.94
CA GLY A 134 -5.04 -11.41 -15.88
C GLY A 134 -4.01 -10.40 -16.37
N MET A 135 -4.09 -9.94 -17.63
CA MET A 135 -3.26 -8.91 -18.23
C MET A 135 -4.09 -7.97 -19.11
N LEU A 136 -3.60 -6.75 -19.35
CA LEU A 136 -4.22 -5.81 -20.29
C LEU A 136 -3.41 -5.71 -21.57
N SER A 137 -4.04 -6.04 -22.70
CA SER A 137 -3.49 -5.77 -24.02
C SER A 137 -3.51 -4.27 -24.34
N LYS A 138 -2.70 -3.83 -25.31
CA LYS A 138 -2.73 -2.43 -25.80
C LYS A 138 -4.12 -2.00 -26.27
N SER A 139 -4.87 -2.91 -26.90
CA SER A 139 -6.23 -2.68 -27.39
C SER A 139 -7.25 -2.51 -26.27
N GLU A 140 -7.09 -3.24 -25.16
CA GLU A 140 -7.94 -3.09 -23.98
C GLU A 140 -7.63 -1.79 -23.26
N LEU A 141 -6.36 -1.52 -23.01
CA LEU A 141 -5.91 -0.29 -22.36
C LEU A 141 -6.32 0.98 -23.14
N ALA A 142 -6.34 0.92 -24.47
CA ALA A 142 -6.79 2.03 -25.32
C ALA A 142 -8.25 2.44 -25.09
N ARG A 143 -9.05 1.61 -24.41
CA ARG A 143 -10.44 1.91 -24.05
C ARG A 143 -10.57 2.54 -22.66
N TYR A 144 -9.46 2.71 -21.94
CA TYR A 144 -9.47 3.36 -20.65
C TYR A 144 -9.87 4.83 -20.80
N GLY A 145 -10.83 5.28 -19.98
CA GLY A 145 -11.44 6.61 -20.10
C GLY A 145 -12.34 6.79 -21.33
N SER A 146 -12.54 5.75 -22.15
CA SER A 146 -13.38 5.77 -23.35
C SER A 146 -14.76 5.14 -23.13
N ALA A 147 -15.20 5.00 -21.88
CA ALA A 147 -16.58 4.58 -21.60
C ALA A 147 -17.56 5.65 -22.15
N PRO A 148 -18.74 5.25 -22.66
CA PRO A 148 -19.77 6.20 -23.11
C PRO A 148 -20.26 7.13 -21.99
#